data_AF-A0A838HG64-F1
#
_entry.id   AF-A0A838HG64-F1
#
_cell.length_a   1.000
_cell.length_b   1.000
_cell.length_c   1.000
_cell.angle_alpha   90.00
_cell.angle_beta   90.00
_cell.angle_gamma   90.00
#
_symmetry.space_group_name_H-M   'P 1'
#
loop_
_entity.id
_entity.type
_entity.pdbx_description
1 polymer ?
#
loop_
_entity_poly.entity_id
_entity_poly.type
_entity_poly.pdbx_seq_one_letter_code
_entity_poly.pdbx_strand_id
1 'polypeptide(L)'
;MTRASRPFDPADNPWPEIRRRRIRELLPAAMERAGVDAWLLVLRENDNDPLAIHVGGENAGGTAVFLFVRSPAGLWSIAVSPAGEATALRDVGVV
;
A
#
# COMPACT_ATOMS: atom_id res chain seq x y z
N MET A 1 9.95 -27.28 20.20
CA MET A 1 10.89 -26.37 19.51
C MET A 1 11.12 -25.15 20.41
N THR A 2 12.34 -24.98 20.93
CA THR A 2 12.71 -23.85 21.81
C THR A 2 12.95 -22.58 20.99
N ARG A 3 12.54 -21.44 21.54
CA ARG A 3 12.51 -20.07 20.98
C ARG A 3 13.86 -19.50 20.50
N ALA A 4 14.96 -20.27 20.52
CA ALA A 4 16.33 -19.79 20.47
C ALA A 4 16.97 -19.66 19.06
N SER A 5 16.21 -19.75 17.97
CA SER A 5 16.80 -19.67 16.62
C SER A 5 15.82 -19.17 15.54
N ARG A 6 15.05 -18.13 15.83
CA ARG A 6 14.36 -17.36 14.78
C ARG A 6 15.20 -16.13 14.44
N PRO A 7 15.97 -16.13 13.34
CA PRO A 7 16.74 -14.95 12.92
C PRO A 7 15.84 -13.77 12.50
N PHE A 8 14.54 -14.01 12.31
CA PHE A 8 13.54 -13.00 12.01
C PHE A 8 12.34 -13.21 12.94
N ASP A 9 12.04 -12.23 13.79
CA ASP A 9 10.78 -12.17 14.52
C ASP A 9 9.73 -11.50 13.61
N PRO A 10 8.61 -12.17 13.28
CA PRO A 10 7.52 -11.53 12.53
C PRO A 10 7.00 -10.24 13.18
N ALA A 11 7.16 -10.09 14.50
CA ALA A 11 6.82 -8.86 15.21
C ALA A 11 7.73 -7.68 14.85
N ASP A 12 8.96 -7.93 14.38
CA ASP A 12 9.94 -6.93 13.98
C ASP A 12 9.86 -6.59 12.48
N ASN A 13 8.79 -6.98 11.77
CA ASN A 13 8.63 -6.72 10.34
C ASN A 13 8.45 -5.20 10.06
N PRO A 14 9.43 -4.51 9.42
CA PRO A 14 9.35 -3.07 9.21
C PRO A 14 8.50 -2.68 7.99
N TRP A 15 8.12 -3.65 7.15
CA TRP A 15 7.48 -3.37 5.86
C TRP A 15 6.17 -2.59 5.94
N PRO A 16 5.23 -2.89 6.87
CA PRO A 16 3.99 -2.14 6.99
C PRO A 16 4.25 -0.65 7.24
N GLU A 17 5.23 -0.31 8.08
CA GLU A 17 5.55 1.08 8.37
C GLU A 17 6.26 1.77 7.21
N ILE A 18 7.19 1.09 6.55
CA ILE A 18 7.85 1.59 5.35
C ILE A 18 6.82 1.94 4.28
N ARG A 19 5.84 1.06 4.03
CA ARG A 19 4.78 1.30 3.04
C ARG A 19 3.89 2.47 3.45
N ARG A 20 3.45 2.55 4.71
CA ARG A 20 2.65 3.70 5.20
C ARG A 20 3.38 5.02 5.00
N ARG A 21 4.68 5.08 5.31
CA ARG A 21 5.50 6.28 5.08
C ARG A 21 5.63 6.61 3.60
N ARG A 22 5.86 5.63 2.74
CA ARG A 22 5.90 5.81 1.28
C ARG A 22 4.59 6.38 0.73
N ILE A 23 3.45 5.84 1.13
CA ILE A 23 2.14 6.33 0.72
C ILE A 23 1.89 7.75 1.25
N ARG A 24 2.27 8.05 2.50
CA ARG A 24 2.03 9.38 3.10
C ARG A 24 2.99 10.48 2.63
N GLU A 25 4.24 10.15 2.39
CA GLU A 25 5.30 11.13 2.10
C GLU A 25 5.59 11.24 0.59
N LEU A 26 5.62 10.12 -0.14
CA LEU A 26 6.12 10.10 -1.52
C LEU A 26 5.00 10.20 -2.57
N LEU A 27 3.86 9.54 -2.35
CA LEU A 27 2.75 9.57 -3.31
C LEU A 27 2.14 10.98 -3.47
N PRO A 28 1.86 11.77 -2.41
CA PRO A 28 1.34 13.13 -2.58
C PRO A 28 2.27 14.02 -3.41
N ALA A 29 3.59 13.90 -3.21
CA ALA A 29 4.58 14.63 -3.99
C ALA A 29 4.58 14.19 -5.47
N ALA A 30 4.34 12.90 -5.76
CA ALA A 30 4.18 12.42 -7.14
C ALA A 30 2.88 12.93 -7.78
N MET A 31 1.77 12.90 -7.04
CA MET A 31 0.47 13.44 -7.49
C MET A 31 0.55 14.94 -7.79
N GLU A 32 1.22 15.70 -6.95
CA GLU A 32 1.44 17.14 -7.15
C GLU A 32 2.25 17.42 -8.42
N ARG A 33 3.36 16.70 -8.64
CA ARG A 33 4.16 16.82 -9.87
C ARG A 33 3.38 16.43 -11.12
N ALA A 34 2.46 15.47 -11.02
CA ALA A 34 1.59 15.06 -12.11
C ALA A 34 0.38 16.01 -12.31
N GLY A 35 0.13 16.94 -11.39
CA GLY A 35 -1.01 17.85 -11.45
C GLY A 35 -2.36 17.15 -11.26
N VAL A 36 -2.41 16.09 -10.45
CA VAL A 36 -3.62 15.29 -10.23
C VAL A 36 -4.05 15.26 -8.77
N ASP A 37 -5.37 15.18 -8.56
CA ASP A 37 -5.95 15.04 -7.23
C ASP A 37 -6.36 13.60 -6.90
N ALA A 38 -6.44 12.72 -7.91
CA ALA A 38 -6.76 11.31 -7.76
C ALA A 38 -5.72 10.44 -8.48
N TRP A 39 -5.36 9.32 -7.85
CA TRP A 39 -4.43 8.33 -8.37
C TRP A 39 -5.06 6.94 -8.26
N LEU A 40 -5.38 6.34 -9.40
CA LEU A 40 -6.04 5.03 -9.48
C LEU A 40 -5.03 3.99 -9.97
N LEU A 41 -4.84 2.94 -9.20
CA LEU A 41 -4.20 1.72 -9.64
C LEU A 41 -5.25 0.66 -9.92
N VAL A 42 -5.12 0.00 -11.06
CA VAL A 42 -5.72 -1.31 -11.33
C VAL A 42 -4.57 -2.27 -11.52
N LEU A 43 -4.47 -3.26 -10.64
CA LEU A 43 -3.32 -4.15 -10.58
C LEU A 43 -3.76 -5.61 -10.53
N ARG A 44 -2.88 -6.47 -11.04
CA ARG A 44 -3.03 -7.92 -10.97
C ARG A 44 -1.98 -8.46 -10.00
N GLU A 45 -2.42 -8.93 -8.84
CA GLU A 45 -1.56 -9.47 -7.78
C GLU A 45 -0.55 -8.42 -7.24
N ASN A 46 0.59 -8.85 -6.71
CA ASN A 46 1.62 -8.00 -6.11
C ASN A 46 2.41 -7.15 -7.13
N ASP A 47 1.74 -6.67 -8.18
CA ASP A 47 2.33 -5.80 -9.19
C ASP A 47 2.19 -4.33 -8.77
N ASN A 48 3.32 -3.62 -8.73
CA ASN A 48 3.36 -2.25 -8.24
C ASN A 48 3.19 -1.24 -9.39
N ASP A 49 2.80 0.00 -9.05
CA ASP A 49 2.66 1.05 -10.04
C ASP A 49 4.01 1.33 -10.74
N PRO A 50 4.09 1.32 -12.08
CA PRO A 50 5.32 1.62 -12.80
C PRO A 50 5.81 3.06 -12.63
N LEU A 51 4.91 4.01 -12.37
CA LEU A 51 5.18 5.44 -12.13
C LEU A 51 5.39 5.76 -10.65
N ALA A 52 4.91 4.90 -9.75
CA ALA A 52 5.04 5.07 -8.30
C ALA A 52 5.31 3.72 -7.63
N ILE A 53 6.49 3.12 -7.87
CA ILE A 53 6.85 1.75 -7.44
C ILE A 53 6.66 1.45 -5.95
N HIS A 54 6.56 2.49 -5.12
CA HIS A 54 6.30 2.43 -3.69
C HIS A 54 4.80 2.34 -3.34
N VAL A 55 3.93 2.33 -4.35
CA VAL A 55 2.47 2.26 -4.30
C VAL A 55 2.05 1.09 -5.18
N GLY A 56 1.32 0.11 -4.64
CA GLY A 56 1.05 -1.10 -5.40
C GLY A 56 0.45 -2.24 -4.60
N GLY A 57 0.33 -3.40 -5.27
CA GLY A 57 -0.35 -4.61 -4.82
C GLY A 57 0.23 -5.36 -3.64
N GLU A 58 1.09 -4.80 -2.80
CA GLU A 58 1.64 -5.54 -1.65
C GLU A 58 0.50 -6.15 -0.82
N ASN A 59 0.50 -7.48 -0.76
CA ASN A 59 -0.54 -8.36 -0.18
C ASN A 59 -1.86 -8.52 -0.96
N ALA A 60 -1.97 -7.96 -2.16
CA ALA A 60 -2.98 -8.35 -3.15
C ALA A 60 -2.53 -9.65 -3.83
N GLY A 61 -3.27 -10.72 -3.57
CA GLY A 61 -3.11 -12.03 -4.22
C GLY A 61 -3.98 -12.17 -5.47
N GLY A 62 -4.95 -11.28 -5.67
CA GLY A 62 -5.83 -11.24 -6.85
C GLY A 62 -5.83 -9.88 -7.56
N THR A 63 -6.83 -9.67 -8.42
CA THR A 63 -7.05 -8.34 -9.02
C THR A 63 -7.58 -7.38 -7.97
N ALA A 64 -6.94 -6.22 -7.83
CA ALA A 64 -7.34 -5.20 -6.89
C ALA A 64 -7.33 -3.81 -7.54
N VAL A 65 -8.08 -2.89 -6.93
CA VAL A 65 -8.11 -1.49 -7.30
C VAL A 65 -7.79 -0.66 -6.07
N PHE A 66 -6.83 0.24 -6.18
CA PHE A 66 -6.54 1.23 -5.16
C PHE A 66 -6.81 2.62 -5.72
N LEU A 67 -7.65 3.39 -5.05
CA LEU A 67 -7.86 4.79 -5.36
C LEU A 67 -7.29 5.61 -4.20
N PHE A 68 -6.38 6.52 -4.52
CA PHE A 68 -5.88 7.52 -3.60
C PHE A 68 -6.36 8.89 -4.03
N VAL A 69 -6.83 9.69 -3.08
CA VAL A 69 -7.31 11.05 -3.35
C VAL A 69 -6.62 12.02 -2.41
N ARG A 70 -5.97 13.01 -2.99
CA ARG A 70 -5.28 14.09 -2.29
C ARG A 70 -6.25 15.24 -2.09
N SER A 71 -6.29 15.75 -0.88
CA SER A 71 -7.09 16.91 -0.50
C SER A 71 -6.27 17.84 0.41
N PRO A 72 -6.75 19.06 0.71
CA PRO A 72 -6.13 19.92 1.71
C PRO A 72 -6.03 19.28 3.10
N ALA A 73 -6.89 18.32 3.43
CA ALA A 73 -6.88 17.59 4.71
C ALA A 73 -5.89 16.40 4.73
N GLY A 74 -5.23 16.12 3.61
CA GLY A 74 -4.30 15.01 3.45
C GLY A 74 -4.75 14.00 2.38
N LEU A 75 -4.15 12.82 2.43
CA LEU A 75 -4.40 11.71 1.52
C LEU A 75 -5.36 10.72 2.16
N TRP A 76 -6.46 10.39 1.47
CA TRP A 76 -7.29 9.24 1.80
C TRP A 76 -7.25 8.22 0.67
N SER A 77 -7.58 6.97 0.99
CA SER A 77 -7.54 5.86 0.05
C SER A 77 -8.81 5.02 0.14
N ILE A 78 -9.11 4.28 -0.93
CA ILE A 78 -10.02 3.13 -0.93
C ILE A 78 -9.39 1.93 -1.64
N ALA A 79 -9.52 0.74 -1.05
CA ALA A 79 -9.15 -0.53 -1.69
C ALA A 79 -10.39 -1.35 -2.05
N VAL A 80 -10.45 -1.81 -3.29
CA VAL A 80 -11.39 -2.84 -3.76
C VAL A 80 -10.60 -4.09 -4.07
N SER A 81 -10.90 -5.19 -3.39
CA SER A 81 -10.14 -6.44 -3.46
C SER A 81 -11.06 -7.66 -3.22
N PRO A 82 -10.58 -8.88 -3.52
CA PRO A 82 -11.25 -10.09 -3.06
C PRO A 82 -11.35 -10.12 -1.53
N ALA A 83 -12.47 -10.65 -1.01
CA ALA A 83 -12.76 -10.64 0.43
C ALA A 83 -11.66 -11.29 1.30
N GLY A 84 -10.93 -12.27 0.77
CA GLY A 84 -9.85 -12.96 1.48
C GLY A 84 -8.61 -12.10 1.76
N GLU A 85 -8.49 -10.93 1.11
CA GLU A 85 -7.29 -10.09 1.13
C GLU A 85 -7.52 -8.75 1.84
N ALA A 86 -8.78 -8.43 2.16
CA ALA A 86 -9.17 -7.14 2.73
C ALA A 86 -8.45 -6.83 4.07
N THR A 87 -8.26 -7.82 4.93
CA THR A 87 -7.51 -7.64 6.20
C THR A 87 -6.05 -7.30 5.94
N ALA A 88 -5.40 -8.04 5.03
CA ALA A 88 -3.99 -7.84 4.73
C ALA A 88 -3.71 -6.47 4.08
N LEU A 89 -4.68 -5.95 3.31
CA LEU A 89 -4.61 -4.60 2.71
C LEU A 89 -4.83 -3.48 3.74
N ARG A 90 -5.75 -3.68 4.68
CA ARG A 90 -5.96 -2.76 5.81
C ARG A 90 -4.72 -2.67 6.70
N ASP A 91 -4.08 -3.79 6.99
CA ASP A 91 -2.88 -3.84 7.83
C ASP A 91 -1.73 -3.00 7.24
N VAL A 92 -1.71 -2.85 5.92
CA VAL A 92 -0.70 -2.07 5.19
C VAL A 92 -1.16 -0.67 4.78
N GLY A 93 -2.28 -0.20 5.35
CA GLY A 93 -2.69 1.20 5.31
C GLY A 93 -3.47 1.60 4.07
N VAL A 94 -4.07 0.65 3.34
CA VAL A 94 -5.08 0.95 2.32
C VAL A 94 -6.43 0.48 2.86
N VAL A 95 -7.35 1.42 3.06
CA VAL A 95 -8.64 1.18 3.75
C VAL A 95 -9.78 1.33 2.78
#